data_AF-A0A8J2U1I7-F1
#
_entry.id   AF-A0A8J2U1I7-F1
#
_cell.length_a   1.000
_cell.length_b   1.000
_cell.length_c   1.000
_cell.angle_alpha   90.00
_cell.angle_beta   90.00
_cell.angle_gamma   90.00
#
_symmetry.space_group_name_H-M   'P 1'
#
loop_
_entity.id
_entity.type
_entity.pdbx_description
1 polymer ?
#
loop_
_entity_poly.entity_id
_entity_poly.type
_entity_poly.pdbx_seq_one_letter_code
_entity_poly.pdbx_strand_id
1 'polypeptide(L)'
;MIGVVDSETEARNLAIYMRTRFVRFLVSLRKITQNITRDSYLFVPRLSMDRVWTDRDLYERYDIDSEQVSFIESLIAERPSNDVE
;
A
#
# COMPACT_ATOMS: atom_id res chain seq x y z
N MET A 1 -5.88 -5.86 11.39
CA MET A 1 -6.77 -4.67 11.42
C MET A 1 -5.88 -3.45 11.44
N ILE A 2 -5.94 -2.63 10.39
CA ILE A 2 -5.25 -1.33 10.34
C ILE A 2 -5.80 -0.52 11.52
N GLY A 3 -4.96 -0.35 12.54
CA GLY A 3 -5.37 0.07 13.88
C GLY A 3 -5.61 1.57 13.99
N VAL A 4 -6.21 1.95 15.12
CA VAL A 4 -6.22 3.33 15.61
C VAL A 4 -4.75 3.78 15.69
N VAL A 5 -4.47 4.95 15.11
CA VAL A 5 -3.17 5.63 15.16
C VAL A 5 -3.27 6.73 16.20
N ASP A 6 -2.21 6.94 16.96
CA ASP A 6 -2.25 7.80 18.15
C ASP A 6 -2.00 9.28 17.80
N SER A 7 -1.59 9.57 16.56
CA SER A 7 -1.24 10.91 16.09
C SER A 7 -1.76 11.19 14.67
N GLU A 8 -2.11 12.45 14.41
CA GLU A 8 -2.47 12.93 13.07
C GLU A 8 -1.34 12.69 12.05
N THR A 9 -0.08 12.78 12.50
CA THR A 9 1.08 12.50 11.67
C THR A 9 1.12 11.03 11.23
N GLU A 10 0.85 10.11 12.16
CA GLU A 10 0.77 8.68 11.84
C GLU A 10 -0.43 8.37 10.93
N ALA A 11 -1.56 9.04 11.13
CA ALA A 11 -2.73 8.92 10.26
C ALA A 11 -2.42 9.36 8.82
N ARG A 12 -1.69 10.46 8.66
CA ARG A 12 -1.25 10.96 7.37
C ARG A 12 -0.26 9.99 6.72
N ASN A 13 0.71 9.49 7.46
CA ASN A 13 1.69 8.51 6.96
C ASN A 13 1.00 7.20 6.55
N LEU A 14 0.01 6.74 7.32
CA LEU A 14 -0.81 5.59 7.00
C LEU A 14 -1.65 5.80 5.74
N ALA A 15 -2.24 6.98 5.57
CA ALA A 15 -3.00 7.33 4.38
C ALA A 15 -2.11 7.34 3.12
N ILE A 16 -0.88 7.86 3.24
CA ILE A 16 0.12 7.81 2.16
C ILE A 16 0.50 6.35 1.86
N TYR A 17 0.80 5.56 2.89
CA TYR A 17 1.13 4.15 2.76
C TYR A 17 0.02 3.36 2.04
N MET A 18 -1.24 3.57 2.41
CA MET A 18 -2.40 2.91 1.77
C MET A 18 -2.60 3.31 0.30
N ARG A 19 -2.10 4.49 -0.11
CA ARG A 19 -2.18 4.99 -1.48
C ARG A 19 -1.07 4.47 -2.39
N THR A 20 -0.04 3.82 -1.83
CA THR A 20 1.07 3.23 -2.61
C THR A 20 0.56 2.19 -3.62
N ARG A 21 1.28 2.04 -4.73
CA ARG A 21 1.01 0.98 -5.71
C ARG A 21 1.20 -0.39 -5.09
N PHE A 22 2.19 -0.55 -4.21
CA PHE A 22 2.42 -1.78 -3.45
C PHE A 22 1.17 -2.26 -2.68
N VAL A 23 0.58 -1.42 -1.82
CA VAL A 23 -0.60 -1.82 -1.04
C VAL A 23 -1.81 -2.09 -1.94
N ARG A 24 -2.02 -1.26 -2.96
CA ARG A 24 -3.12 -1.44 -3.91
C ARG A 24 -2.96 -2.72 -4.73
N PHE A 25 -1.73 -3.10 -5.08
CA PHE A 25 -1.40 -4.35 -5.73
C PHE A 25 -1.71 -5.56 -4.83
N LEU A 26 -1.30 -5.52 -3.57
CA LEU A 26 -1.64 -6.58 -2.61
C LEU A 26 -3.16 -6.75 -2.46
N VAL A 27 -3.91 -5.64 -2.44
CA VAL A 27 -5.38 -5.67 -2.42
C VAL A 27 -5.95 -6.19 -3.75
N SER A 28 -5.36 -5.85 -4.90
CA SER A 28 -5.83 -6.33 -6.21
C SER A 28 -5.65 -7.82 -6.41
N LEU A 29 -4.56 -8.42 -5.90
CA LEU A 29 -4.32 -9.87 -5.96
C LEU A 29 -5.48 -10.67 -5.35
N ARG A 30 -6.14 -10.13 -4.32
CA ARG A 30 -7.27 -10.78 -3.63
C ARG A 30 -8.61 -10.65 -4.35
N LYS A 31 -8.77 -9.71 -5.28
CA LYS A 31 -10.01 -9.57 -6.08
C LYS A 31 -10.27 -10.78 -7.00
N ILE A 32 -9.27 -11.62 -7.25
CA ILE A 32 -9.41 -12.84 -8.06
C ILE A 32 -10.18 -13.94 -7.28
N THR A 33 -10.11 -13.94 -5.95
CA THR A 33 -10.91 -14.83 -5.11
C THR A 33 -12.22 -14.12 -4.72
N GLN A 34 -13.37 -14.66 -5.13
CA GLN A 34 -14.74 -14.11 -4.99
C GLN A 34 -15.24 -13.88 -3.54
N ASN A 35 -14.36 -13.73 -2.55
CA ASN A 35 -14.71 -13.52 -1.15
C ASN A 35 -13.92 -12.33 -0.56
N ILE A 36 -14.35 -11.10 -0.88
CA ILE A 36 -13.78 -9.89 -0.30
C ILE A 36 -14.30 -9.75 1.14
N THR A 37 -13.64 -10.40 2.08
CA THR A 37 -13.82 -10.17 3.52
C THR A 37 -12.77 -9.17 4.03
N ARG A 38 -12.99 -8.67 5.25
CA ARG A 38 -12.08 -7.79 6.03
C ARG A 38 -10.62 -8.28 6.09
N ASP A 39 -10.40 -9.54 5.74
CA ASP A 39 -9.13 -10.24 5.67
C ASP A 39 -8.19 -9.72 4.57
N SER A 40 -8.69 -8.97 3.59
CA SER A 40 -7.83 -8.43 2.53
C SER A 40 -6.83 -7.40 3.04
N TYR A 41 -7.13 -6.78 4.17
CA TYR A 41 -6.24 -5.86 4.88
C TYR A 41 -5.34 -6.56 5.92
N LEU A 42 -5.45 -7.88 6.12
CA LEU A 42 -4.52 -8.66 6.96
C LEU A 42 -3.21 -8.98 6.25
N PHE A 43 -3.22 -9.00 4.91
CA PHE A 43 -2.03 -9.25 4.09
C PHE A 43 -1.20 -7.98 3.90
N VAL A 44 -1.77 -6.81 4.20
CA VAL A 44 -1.02 -5.56 4.22
C VAL A 44 -0.15 -5.56 5.47
N PRO A 45 1.19 -5.52 5.33
CA PRO A 45 2.09 -5.54 6.46
C PRO A 45 1.82 -4.36 7.40
N ARG A 46 1.73 -4.64 8.70
CA ARG A 46 1.64 -3.59 9.72
C ARG A 46 3.04 -3.03 9.96
N LEU A 47 3.41 -2.00 9.21
CA LEU A 47 4.65 -1.24 9.40
C LEU A 47 4.46 -0.16 10.46
N SER A 48 5.57 0.32 11.03
CA SER A 48 5.57 1.53 11.84
C SER A 48 5.23 2.72 10.95
N MET A 49 4.28 3.56 11.39
CA MET A 49 3.88 4.79 10.70
C MET A 49 4.67 6.00 11.22
N ASP A 50 5.85 5.74 11.78
CA ASP A 50 6.84 6.71 12.26
C ASP A 50 7.48 7.49 11.11
N ARG A 51 7.44 6.93 9.90
CA ARG A 51 7.94 7.56 8.67
C ARG A 51 6.97 7.38 7.50
N VAL A 52 7.19 8.18 6.46
CA VAL A 52 6.50 8.02 5.18
C VAL A 52 7.12 6.84 4.43
N TRP A 53 6.27 5.93 3.94
CA TRP A 53 6.67 4.80 3.11
C TRP A 53 6.37 5.11 1.65
N THR A 54 7.40 5.09 0.79
CA THR A 54 7.24 5.19 -0.65
C THR A 54 7.20 3.81 -1.30
N ASP A 55 6.69 3.73 -2.54
CA ASP A 55 6.73 2.47 -3.32
C ASP A 55 8.15 1.90 -3.39
N ARG A 56 9.16 2.76 -3.61
CA ARG A 56 10.57 2.34 -3.67
C ARG A 56 11.04 1.72 -2.35
N ASP A 57 10.75 2.36 -1.22
CA ASP A 57 11.16 1.85 0.10
C ASP A 57 10.51 0.48 0.40
N LEU A 58 9.30 0.27 -0.12
CA LEU A 58 8.58 -1.00 0.02
C LEU A 58 9.15 -2.07 -0.90
N TYR A 59 9.48 -1.72 -2.15
CA TYR A 59 10.11 -2.67 -3.08
C TYR A 59 11.47 -3.14 -2.57
N GLU A 60 12.30 -2.23 -2.06
CA GLU A 60 13.60 -2.59 -1.47
C GLU A 60 13.43 -3.44 -0.20
N ARG A 61 12.47 -3.09 0.67
CA ARG A 61 12.22 -3.85 1.91
C ARG A 61 11.76 -5.28 1.67
N TYR A 62 11.00 -5.52 0.60
CA TYR A 62 10.43 -6.84 0.26
C TYR A 62 11.22 -7.57 -0.83
N ASP A 63 12.39 -7.06 -1.21
CA ASP A 63 13.27 -7.63 -2.25
C ASP A 63 12.52 -7.86 -3.57
N ILE A 64 11.71 -6.87 -3.97
CA ILE A 64 10.93 -6.90 -5.21
C ILE A 64 11.83 -6.46 -6.35
N ASP A 65 12.01 -7.36 -7.32
CA ASP A 65 12.86 -7.12 -8.47
C ASP A 65 12.24 -6.14 -9.48
N SER A 66 13.05 -5.63 -10.41
CA SER A 66 12.61 -4.67 -11.41
C SER A 66 11.52 -5.20 -12.36
N GLU A 67 11.48 -6.50 -12.63
CA GLU A 67 10.45 -7.11 -13.48
C GLU A 67 9.10 -7.12 -12.75
N GLN A 68 9.11 -7.49 -11.47
CA GLN A 68 7.96 -7.46 -10.58
C GLN A 68 7.47 -6.04 -10.35
N VAL A 69 8.38 -5.07 -10.19
CA VAL A 69 8.00 -3.65 -10.14
C VAL A 69 7.29 -3.26 -11.43
N SER A 70 7.87 -3.54 -12.60
CA SER A 70 7.25 -3.22 -13.88
C SER A 70 5.88 -3.89 -14.05
N PHE A 71 5.71 -5.11 -13.55
CA PHE A 71 4.43 -5.80 -13.52
C PHE A 71 3.41 -5.10 -12.62
N ILE A 72 3.80 -4.73 -11.41
CA ILE A 72 2.95 -3.99 -10.45
C ILE A 72 2.52 -2.64 -11.06
N GLU A 73 3.44 -1.92 -11.69
CA GLU A 73 3.19 -0.65 -12.35
C GLU A 73 2.29 -0.80 -13.58
N SER A 74 2.37 -1.93 -14.30
CA SER A 74 1.47 -2.22 -15.42
C SER A 74 0.02 -2.48 -14.98
N LEU A 75 -0.16 -3.03 -13.78
CA LEU A 75 -1.47 -3.41 -13.22
C LEU A 75 -2.13 -2.28 -12.43
N ILE A 76 -1.35 -1.49 -11.71
CA ILE A 76 -1.82 -0.41 -10.85
C ILE A 76 -1.41 0.92 -11.47
N ALA A 77 -2.37 1.55 -12.15
CA ALA A 77 -2.18 2.88 -12.72
C ALA A 77 -1.69 3.88 -11.65
N GLU A 78 -0.75 4.74 -12.07
CA GLU A 78 -0.34 5.89 -11.28
C GLU A 78 -1.56 6.79 -11.08
N ARG A 79 -1.88 7.06 -9.82
CA ARG A 79 -2.97 7.96 -9.48
C ARG A 79 -2.30 9.27 -9.07
N PRO A 80 -2.52 10.39 -9.78
CA PRO A 80 -2.03 11.66 -9.32
C PRO A 80 -2.59 11.89 -7.92
N SER A 81 -1.70 12.20 -6.99
CA SER A 81 -2.05 12.71 -5.67
C SER A 81 -2.74 14.05 -5.89
N ASN A 82 -4.05 13.99 -6.15
CA ASN A 82 -4.93 15.13 -6.07
C ASN A 82 -5.09 15.46 -4.58
N ASP A 83 -4.05 16.02 -4.00
CA ASP A 83 -4.19 16.99 -2.91
C ASP A 83 -4.62 18.31 -3.58
N VAL A 84 -5.82 18.31 -4.18
CA VAL A 84 -6.52 19.56 -4.50
C VAL A 84 -7.47 19.82 -3.34
N GLU A 85 -6.96 20.67 -2.46
CA GLU A 85 -7.66 21.62 -1.57
C GLU A 85 -8.85 21.12 -0.74
#